data_AF-A0A0A3AKD5-F1
#
_entry.id   AF-A0A0A3AKD5-F1
#
_cell.length_a   1.000
_cell.length_b   1.000
_cell.length_c   1.000
_cell.angle_alpha   90.00
_cell.angle_beta   90.00
_cell.angle_gamma   90.00
#
_symmetry.space_group_name_H-M   'P 1'
#
loop_
_entity.id
_entity.type
_entity.pdbx_description
1 polymer ?
#
loop_
_entity_poly.entity_id
_entity_poly.type
_entity_poly.pdbx_seq_one_letter_code
_entity_poly.pdbx_strand_id
1 'polypeptide(L)' 'MFWYIILLSISAFIFCLLVLPFWLYMHYKSKRQIGEGLSPEDKTKIQQLNEQANRLRQRVEQLEALLDYRQPNWRKPQ' A
#
# COMPACT_ATOMS: atom_id res chain seq x y z
N MET A 1 15.40 -51.33 -13.95
CA MET A 1 14.08 -50.81 -13.54
C MET A 1 14.17 -49.98 -12.26
N PHE A 2 14.53 -50.56 -11.11
CA PHE A 2 14.55 -49.86 -9.81
C PHE A 2 15.49 -48.63 -9.75
N TRP A 3 16.66 -48.73 -10.38
CA TRP A 3 17.67 -47.65 -10.39
C TRP A 3 17.20 -46.37 -11.10
N TYR A 4 16.39 -46.50 -12.15
CA TYR A 4 15.82 -45.36 -12.87
C TYR A 4 14.80 -44.59 -12.02
N ILE A 5 14.03 -45.31 -11.19
CA ILE A 5 13.06 -44.69 -10.29
C ILE A 5 13.78 -43.86 -9.22
N ILE A 6 14.92 -44.36 -8.70
CA ILE A 6 15.75 -43.63 -7.74
C ILE A 6 16.31 -42.34 -8.36
N LEU A 7 16.84 -42.42 -9.58
CA LEU A 7 17.39 -41.26 -10.29
C LEU A 7 16.32 -40.19 -10.57
N LEU A 8 15.13 -40.62 -11.00
CA LEU A 8 14.00 -39.72 -11.27
C LEU A 8 13.49 -39.06 -9.97
N SER A 9 13.40 -39.83 -8.87
CA SER A 9 12.96 -39.32 -7.57
C SER A 9 13.93 -38.28 -6.99
N ILE A 10 15.24 -38.52 -7.09
CA ILE A 10 16.27 -37.58 -6.64
C ILE A 10 16.20 -36.27 -7.42
N SER A 11 16.05 -36.33 -8.75
CA SER A 11 15.90 -35.14 -9.59
C SER A 11 14.66 -34.32 -9.22
N ALA A 12 13.52 -34.98 -8.96
CA ALA A 12 12.29 -34.33 -8.54
C ALA A 12 12.44 -33.67 -7.16
N PHE A 13 13.15 -34.32 -6.24
CA PHE A 13 13.35 -33.81 -4.89
C PHE A 13 14.21 -32.54 -4.88
N ILE A 14 15.29 -32.52 -5.67
CA ILE A 14 16.15 -31.34 -5.83
C ILE A 14 15.37 -30.18 -6.46
N PHE A 15 14.54 -30.46 -7.47
CA PHE A 15 13.66 -29.46 -8.06
C PHE A 15 12.70 -28.86 -7.02
N CYS A 16 12.05 -29.70 -6.20
CA CYS A 16 11.17 -29.23 -5.13
C CYS A 16 11.93 -28.39 -4.08
N LEU A 17 13.12 -28.83 -3.67
CA LEU A 17 13.94 -28.11 -2.70
C LEU A 17 14.45 -26.76 -3.20
N LEU A 18 14.45 -26.50 -4.51
CA LEU A 18 14.81 -25.20 -5.06
C LEU A 18 13.58 -24.34 -5.34
N VAL A 19 12.54 -24.92 -5.94
CA VAL A 19 11.33 -24.21 -6.35
C VAL A 19 10.52 -23.75 -5.13
N LEU A 20 10.40 -24.58 -4.09
CA LEU A 20 9.64 -24.21 -2.88
C LEU A 20 10.26 -23.01 -2.15
N PRO A 21 11.56 -22.97 -1.81
CA PRO A 21 12.14 -21.80 -1.15
C PRO A 21 12.25 -20.58 -2.07
N PHE A 22 12.46 -20.77 -3.38
CA PHE A 22 12.46 -19.65 -4.32
C PHE A 22 11.07 -19.00 -4.40
N TRP A 23 10.01 -19.80 -4.50
CA TRP A 23 8.63 -19.32 -4.48
C TRP A 23 8.29 -18.65 -3.16
N LEU A 24 8.68 -19.25 -2.03
CA LEU A 24 8.49 -18.66 -0.71
C LEU A 24 9.21 -17.31 -0.59
N TYR A 25 10.45 -17.22 -1.05
CA TYR A 25 11.20 -15.96 -1.09
C TYR A 25 10.49 -14.90 -1.92
N MET A 26 10.01 -15.24 -3.12
CA MET A 26 9.28 -14.31 -3.98
C MET A 26 7.93 -13.89 -3.38
N HIS A 27 7.15 -14.86 -2.90
CA HIS A 27 5.83 -14.63 -2.31
C HIS A 27 5.94 -13.79 -1.03
N TYR A 28 6.93 -14.09 -0.18
CA TYR A 28 7.20 -13.31 1.02
C TYR A 28 7.82 -11.96 0.69
N LYS A 29 8.67 -11.82 -0.34
CA LYS A 29 9.19 -10.50 -0.77
C LYS A 29 8.07 -9.61 -1.30
N SER A 30 7.14 -10.16 -2.07
CA SER A 30 5.95 -9.45 -2.56
C SER A 30 5.04 -9.03 -1.39
N LYS A 31 4.77 -9.95 -0.43
CA LYS A 31 4.04 -9.59 0.79
C LYS A 31 4.80 -8.65 1.71
N ARG A 32 6.13 -8.67 1.75
CA ARG A 32 6.98 -7.74 2.51
C ARG A 32 7.05 -6.38 1.84
N GLN A 33 7.00 -6.27 0.51
CA GLN A 33 6.79 -4.98 -0.15
C GLN A 33 5.44 -4.36 0.23
N ILE A 34 4.44 -5.19 0.53
CA ILE A 34 3.11 -4.75 0.98
C ILE A 34 3.05 -4.58 2.52
N GLY A 35 3.89 -5.30 3.29
CA GLY A 35 3.84 -5.39 4.76
C GLY A 35 4.99 -4.70 5.52
N GLU A 36 6.13 -4.43 4.88
CA GLU A 36 7.16 -3.50 5.33
C GLU A 36 6.68 -2.10 4.93
N GLY A 37 5.68 -1.62 5.68
CA GLY A 37 4.77 -0.57 5.26
C GLY A 37 5.45 0.67 4.71
N LEU A 38 4.86 1.17 3.60
CA LEU A 38 5.12 2.43 2.90
C LEU A 38 6.63 2.72 2.74
N SER A 39 7.13 2.70 1.49
CA SER A 39 8.48 3.22 1.19
C SER A 39 8.67 4.55 1.93
N PRO A 40 9.88 4.92 2.42
CA PRO A 40 10.11 6.23 3.02
C PRO A 40 9.50 7.38 2.20
N GLU A 41 9.55 7.24 0.87
CA GLU A 41 8.93 8.11 -0.12
C GLU A 41 7.39 8.15 -0.01
N ASP A 42 6.74 7.00 0.14
CA ASP A 42 5.28 6.90 0.31
C ASP A 42 4.84 7.52 1.65
N LYS A 43 5.63 7.34 2.72
CA LYS A 43 5.35 7.99 4.02
C LYS A 43 5.42 9.51 3.90
N THR A 44 6.45 10.03 3.24
CA THR A 44 6.58 11.47 2.96
C THR A 44 5.42 11.97 2.11
N LYS A 45 5.01 11.22 1.08
CA LYS A 45 3.87 11.57 0.23
C LYS A 45 2.56 11.64 1.02
N ILE A 46 2.29 10.66 1.89
CA ILE A 46 1.09 10.68 2.75
C ILE A 46 1.14 11.84 3.75
N GLN A 47 2.31 12.14 4.34
CA GLN A 47 2.47 13.30 5.21
C GLN A 47 2.17 14.61 4.47
N GLN A 48 2.71 14.79 3.26
CA GLN A 48 2.45 15.95 2.42
C GLN A 48 0.97 16.10 2.07
N LEU A 49 0.29 15.00 1.74
CA LEU A 49 -1.15 14.99 1.46
C LEU A 49 -1.98 15.38 2.69
N ASN A 50 -1.59 14.90 3.88
CA ASN A 50 -2.25 15.25 5.13
C ASN A 50 -2.08 16.75 5.47
N GLU A 51 -0.86 17.28 5.31
CA GLU A 51 -0.62 18.71 5.47
C GLU A 51 -1.43 19.57 4.47
N GLN A 52 -1.51 19.13 3.22
CA GLN A 52 -2.34 19.81 2.21
C GLN A 52 -3.83 19.78 2.60
N ALA A 53 -4.35 18.64 3.07
CA ALA A 53 -5.71 18.52 3.53
C ALA A 53 -6.01 19.45 4.72
N ASN A 54 -5.08 19.56 5.68
CA ASN A 54 -5.22 20.50 6.80
C ASN A 54 -5.23 21.96 6.34
N ARG A 55 -4.33 22.35 5.42
CA ARG A 55 -4.34 23.72 4.86
C ARG A 55 -5.64 24.04 4.12
N LEU A 56 -6.18 23.08 3.37
CA LEU A 56 -7.45 23.25 2.68
C LEU A 56 -8.62 23.41 3.66
N ARG A 57 -8.67 22.61 4.73
CA ARG A 57 -9.70 22.76 5.79
C ARG A 57 -9.68 24.15 6.41
N GLN A 58 -8.50 24.64 6.79
CA GLN A 58 -8.37 25.97 7.38
C GLN A 58 -8.83 27.08 6.41
N ARG A 59 -8.53 26.94 5.11
CA ARG A 59 -9.03 27.88 4.11
C ARG A 59 -10.55 27.81 3.94
N VAL A 60 -11.13 26.62 3.94
CA VAL A 60 -12.59 26.45 3.86
C VAL A 60 -13.26 27.13 5.06
N GLU A 61 -12.76 26.91 6.27
CA GLU A 61 -13.29 27.55 7.49
C GLU A 61 -13.22 29.09 7.41
N GLN A 62 -12.11 29.64 6.91
CA GLN A 62 -11.98 31.09 6.70
C GLN A 62 -12.97 31.60 5.64
N LEU A 63 -13.15 30.86 4.55
CA LEU A 63 -14.11 31.21 3.51
C LEU A 63 -15.55 31.12 4.01
N GLU A 64 -15.87 30.11 4.82
CA GLU A 64 -17.18 29.98 5.47
C GLU A 64 -17.43 31.14 6.44
N ALA A 65 -16.47 31.52 7.26
CA ALA A 65 -16.60 32.66 8.17
C ALA A 65 -16.81 33.99 7.42
N LEU A 66 -16.10 34.20 6.30
CA LEU A 66 -16.30 35.36 5.43
C LEU A 66 -17.68 35.32 4.75
N LEU A 67 -18.13 34.14 4.31
CA LEU A 67 -19.40 33.96 3.64
C LEU A 67 -20.59 34.13 4.61
N ASP A 68 -20.46 33.64 5.84
CA ASP A 68 -21.42 33.86 6.92
C ASP A 68 -21.55 35.35 7.26
N TYR A 69 -20.45 36.11 7.24
CA TYR A 69 -20.48 37.57 7.43
C TYR A 69 -21.14 38.31 6.26
N ARG A 70 -20.88 37.87 5.01
CA ARG A 70 -21.36 38.55 3.79
C ARG A 70 -22.79 38.17 3.40
N GLN A 71 -23.21 36.94 3.62
CA GLN A 71 -24.48 36.41 3.11
C GLN A 71 -25.08 35.37 4.07
N PRO A 72 -25.65 35.76 5.22
CA PRO A 72 -26.03 34.87 6.33
C PRO A 72 -27.09 33.78 6.03
N ASN A 73 -27.70 33.77 4.83
CA ASN A 73 -28.72 32.80 4.43
C ASN A 73 -28.24 31.75 3.42
N TRP A 74 -26.95 31.71 3.06
CA TRP A 74 -26.41 30.83 2.02
C TRP A 74 -26.54 29.32 2.31
N ARG A 75 -26.68 28.94 3.59
CA ARG A 75 -26.84 27.54 4.04
C ARG A 75 -28.29 27.03 4.00
N LYS A 76 -29.28 27.86 3.67
CA LYS A 76 -30.67 27.42 3.63
C LYS A 76 -30.97 26.81 2.26
N PRO A 77 -31.29 25.50 2.15
CA PRO A 77 -31.88 24.96 0.94
C PRO A 77 -33.22 25.65 0.71
N GLN A 78 -33.46 26.08 -0.53
CA GLN A 78 -34.68 26.74 -0.96
C GLN A 78 -35.83 25.74 -1.03
#